data_AF-A0A453HAU7-F1
#
_entry.id   AF-A0A453HAU7-F1
#
_cell.length_a   1.000
_cell.length_b   1.000
_cell.length_c   1.000
_cell.angle_alpha   90.00
_cell.angle_beta   90.00
_cell.angle_gamma   90.00
#
_symmetry.space_group_name_H-M   'P 1'
#
loop_
_entity.id
_entity.type
_entity.pdbx_description
1 polymer ?
#
loop_
_entity_poly.entity_id
_entity_poly.type
_entity_poly.pdbx_seq_one_letter_code
_entity_poly.pdbx_strand_id
1 'polypeptide(L)'
;GTEKREQPLINLKGYLIGNPITDPKFEKNFQVQGAHGFGIISDQIYEAAMKNCKGNYVKPANQLCAEVLETIDNLISEITDAHVLYKKCVVATPKPIDDAVRRKFLLEESIERNEAPGLDCFTYGYYLAYFWMNNRMTRDALGIKGGTVGEWVRCKK
;
A
#
# COMPACT_ATOMS: atom_id res chain seq x y z
N GLY A 1 48.51 3.06 28.85
CA GLY A 1 48.08 1.86 28.12
C GLY A 1 47.31 2.32 26.90
N THR A 2 47.75 1.93 25.71
CA THR A 2 47.14 2.33 24.43
C THR A 2 45.96 1.41 24.10
N GLU A 3 44.75 1.85 24.42
CA GLU A 3 43.53 1.23 23.88
C GLU A 3 43.44 1.55 22.37
N LYS A 4 43.69 0.54 21.53
CA LYS A 4 43.36 0.61 20.11
C LYS A 4 41.84 0.69 19.99
N ARG A 5 41.31 1.87 19.62
CA ARG A 5 39.92 1.98 19.14
C ARG A 5 39.81 1.19 17.84
N GLU A 6 39.19 0.02 17.90
CA GLU A 6 38.81 -0.73 16.70
C GLU A 6 37.84 0.11 15.88
N GLN A 7 38.10 0.23 14.58
CA GLN A 7 37.17 0.94 13.70
C GLN A 7 35.90 0.10 13.53
N PRO A 8 34.71 0.71 13.60
CA PRO A 8 33.47 -0.01 13.40
C PRO A 8 33.43 -0.62 11.99
N LEU A 9 32.94 -1.86 11.89
CA LEU A 9 32.82 -2.61 10.63
C LEU A 9 31.93 -1.90 9.60
N ILE A 10 31.01 -1.05 10.07
CA ILE A 10 30.07 -0.30 9.22
C ILE A 10 30.36 1.19 9.34
N ASN A 11 30.72 1.81 8.22
CA ASN A 11 31.00 3.25 8.11
C ASN A 11 29.75 4.01 7.64
N LEU A 12 28.69 4.02 8.45
CA LEU A 12 27.42 4.69 8.12
C LEU A 12 27.60 6.22 8.06
N LYS A 13 27.13 6.84 6.97
CA LYS A 13 27.16 8.31 6.79
C LYS A 13 25.80 8.99 6.93
N GLY A 14 24.71 8.26 6.72
CA GLY A 14 23.35 8.78 6.75
C GLY A 14 22.39 7.87 5.99
N TYR A 15 21.13 8.30 5.88
CA TYR A 15 20.08 7.59 5.17
C TYR A 15 19.06 8.57 4.55
N LEU A 16 18.31 8.11 3.56
CA LEU A 16 17.23 8.83 2.89
C LEU A 16 15.96 7.99 2.94
N ILE A 17 14.82 8.63 3.20
CA ILE A 17 13.49 8.00 3.17
C ILE A 17 12.59 8.81 2.26
N GLY A 18 11.91 8.13 1.33
CA GLY A 18 10.93 8.73 0.42
C GLY A 18 9.53 8.38 0.87
N ASN A 19 8.69 9.40 1.09
CA ASN A 19 7.29 9.29 1.52
C ASN A 19 7.03 8.22 2.61
N PRO A 20 7.82 8.21 3.71
CA PRO A 20 7.61 7.26 4.81
C PRO A 20 6.33 7.59 5.58
N ILE A 21 5.79 6.57 6.25
CA ILE A 21 4.94 6.79 7.42
C ILE A 21 5.88 7.04 8.61
N THR A 22 5.71 8.15 9.31
CA THR A 22 6.58 8.54 10.45
C THR A 22 5.81 8.65 11.76
N ASP A 23 4.62 9.21 11.72
CA ASP A 23 3.66 9.25 12.82
C ASP A 23 2.26 8.94 12.27
N PRO A 24 1.80 7.68 12.39
CA PRO A 24 0.53 7.25 11.81
C PRO A 24 -0.68 8.07 12.29
N LYS A 25 -0.61 8.68 13.48
CA LYS A 25 -1.68 9.53 13.99
C LYS A 25 -1.64 10.89 13.29
N PHE A 26 -0.46 11.48 13.15
CA PHE A 26 -0.26 12.72 12.41
C PHE A 26 -0.69 12.55 10.95
N GLU A 27 -0.16 11.54 10.25
CA GLU A 27 -0.45 11.34 8.83
C GLU A 27 -1.93 11.08 8.56
N LYS A 28 -2.61 10.29 9.40
CA LYS A 28 -4.06 10.08 9.27
C LYS A 28 -4.87 11.36 9.50
N ASN A 29 -4.51 12.17 10.50
CA ASN A 29 -5.20 13.44 10.70
C ASN A 29 -4.96 14.40 9.52
N PHE A 30 -3.74 14.43 8.99
CA PHE A 30 -3.36 15.29 7.88
C PHE A 30 -4.13 15.02 6.58
N GLN A 31 -4.73 13.84 6.42
CA GLN A 31 -5.51 13.48 5.23
C GLN A 31 -6.65 14.49 4.96
N VAL A 32 -7.29 15.04 5.99
CA VAL A 32 -8.36 16.03 5.81
C VAL A 32 -7.83 17.34 5.22
N GLN A 33 -6.72 17.87 5.75
CA GLN A 33 -6.08 19.06 5.21
C GLN A 33 -5.49 18.81 3.82
N GLY A 34 -4.90 17.64 3.60
CA GLY A 34 -4.40 17.22 2.30
C GLY A 34 -5.52 17.19 1.26
N ALA A 35 -6.63 16.52 1.57
CA ALA A 35 -7.79 16.44 0.68
C ALA A 35 -8.34 17.83 0.32
N HIS A 36 -8.37 18.76 1.28
CA HIS A 36 -8.76 20.15 1.02
C HIS A 36 -7.75 20.87 0.12
N GLY A 37 -6.45 20.78 0.43
CA GLY A 37 -5.39 21.43 -0.34
C GLY A 37 -5.25 20.93 -1.79
N PHE A 38 -5.66 19.69 -2.05
CA PHE A 38 -5.71 19.11 -3.40
C PHE A 38 -7.07 19.27 -4.09
N GLY A 39 -8.05 19.94 -3.44
CA GLY A 39 -9.37 20.19 -4.02
C GLY A 39 -10.28 18.95 -4.12
N ILE A 40 -10.01 17.91 -3.33
CA ILE A 40 -10.85 16.70 -3.25
C ILE A 40 -12.12 16.97 -2.44
N ILE A 41 -12.00 17.76 -1.38
CA ILE A 41 -13.14 18.21 -0.57
C ILE A 41 -13.30 19.71 -0.70
N SER A 42 -14.55 20.18 -0.66
CA SER A 42 -14.88 21.61 -0.75
C SER A 42 -14.56 22.37 0.54
N ASP A 43 -14.46 23.69 0.45
CA ASP A 43 -14.30 24.58 1.61
C ASP A 43 -15.40 24.34 2.65
N GLN A 44 -16.64 24.13 2.21
CA GLN A 44 -17.78 23.87 3.10
C GLN A 44 -17.60 22.60 3.92
N ILE A 45 -17.13 21.51 3.30
CA ILE A 45 -16.86 20.23 3.97
C ILE A 45 -15.70 20.40 4.95
N TYR A 46 -14.63 21.08 4.52
CA TYR A 46 -13.46 21.32 5.34
C TYR A 46 -13.79 22.17 6.58
N GLU A 47 -14.51 23.28 6.42
CA GLU A 47 -14.95 24.13 7.53
C GLU A 47 -15.85 23.37 8.52
N ALA A 48 -16.75 22.53 8.00
CA ALA A 48 -17.58 21.67 8.84
C ALA A 48 -16.73 20.67 9.64
N ALA A 49 -15.70 20.07 9.04
CA ALA A 49 -14.79 19.17 9.72
C ALA A 49 -13.99 19.90 10.82
N MET A 50 -13.44 21.07 10.50
CA MET A 50 -12.71 21.92 11.46
C MET A 50 -13.58 22.25 12.68
N LYS A 51 -14.83 22.67 12.45
CA LYS A 51 -15.79 23.05 13.48
C LYS A 51 -16.18 21.87 14.39
N ASN A 52 -16.51 20.73 13.80
CA ASN A 52 -17.11 19.61 14.53
C ASN A 52 -16.07 18.63 15.11
N CYS A 53 -14.91 18.48 14.46
CA CYS A 53 -13.88 17.50 14.84
C CYS A 53 -12.70 18.07 15.63
N LYS A 54 -12.53 19.40 15.67
CA LYS A 54 -11.52 20.09 16.50
C LYS A 54 -10.10 19.54 16.34
N GLY A 55 -9.72 19.16 15.13
CA GLY A 55 -8.38 18.65 14.81
C GLY A 55 -8.15 17.15 15.07
N ASN A 56 -9.16 16.40 15.53
CA ASN A 56 -9.11 14.94 15.59
C ASN A 56 -10.08 14.33 14.57
N TYR A 57 -9.54 13.99 13.40
CA TYR A 57 -10.26 13.41 12.27
C TYR A 57 -10.19 11.89 12.24
N VAL A 58 -9.56 11.26 13.24
CA VAL A 58 -9.40 9.79 13.29
C VAL A 58 -10.43 9.17 14.21
N LYS A 59 -10.77 9.85 15.32
CA LYS A 59 -11.76 9.37 16.29
C LYS A 59 -12.81 10.45 16.51
N PRO A 60 -13.98 10.36 15.86
CA PRO A 60 -15.01 11.37 16.01
C PRO A 60 -15.48 11.44 17.46
N ALA A 61 -15.52 12.65 18.01
CA ALA A 61 -15.96 12.88 19.39
C ALA A 61 -17.49 13.06 19.51
N ASN A 62 -18.19 13.25 18.39
CA ASN A 62 -19.62 13.49 18.34
C ASN A 62 -20.18 13.06 16.97
N GLN A 63 -21.51 12.97 16.89
CA GLN A 63 -22.25 12.54 15.70
C GLN A 63 -21.96 13.42 14.48
N LEU A 64 -21.95 14.74 14.64
CA LEU A 64 -21.71 15.67 13.53
C LEU A 64 -20.30 15.48 12.93
N CYS A 65 -19.30 15.25 13.77
CA CYS A 65 -17.95 14.93 13.29
C CYS A 65 -17.93 13.59 12.54
N ALA A 66 -18.63 12.57 13.04
CA ALA A 66 -18.70 11.27 12.36
C ALA A 66 -19.31 11.39 10.96
N GLU A 67 -20.42 12.13 10.82
CA GLU A 67 -21.11 12.33 9.54
C GLU A 67 -20.25 13.10 8.53
N VAL A 68 -19.54 14.15 8.98
CA VAL A 68 -18.62 14.89 8.11
C VAL A 68 -17.43 14.02 7.69
N LEU A 69 -16.86 13.25 8.63
CA LEU A 69 -15.75 12.34 8.31
C LEU A 69 -16.17 11.23 7.34
N GLU A 70 -17.36 10.67 7.50
CA GLU A 70 -17.90 9.69 6.54
C GLU A 70 -17.99 10.28 5.12
N THR A 71 -18.43 11.53 5.00
CA THR A 71 -18.47 12.23 3.71
C THR A 71 -17.07 12.40 3.11
N ILE A 72 -16.09 12.80 3.94
CA ILE A 72 -14.69 12.97 3.51
C ILE A 72 -14.09 11.62 3.10
N ASP A 73 -14.28 10.59 3.91
CA ASP A 73 -13.75 9.24 3.68
C ASP A 73 -14.30 8.66 2.37
N ASN A 74 -15.58 8.87 2.08
CA ASN A 74 -16.19 8.44 0.82
C ASN A 74 -15.51 9.11 -0.39
N LEU A 75 -15.28 10.42 -0.35
CA LEU A 75 -14.60 11.15 -1.42
C LEU A 75 -13.13 10.71 -1.60
N ILE A 76 -12.40 10.55 -0.50
CA ILE A 76 -11.02 10.03 -0.52
C ILE A 76 -10.99 8.57 -1.01
N SER A 77 -12.05 7.80 -0.79
CA SER A 77 -12.09 6.39 -1.20
C SER A 77 -12.11 6.18 -2.71
N GLU A 78 -12.35 7.22 -3.52
CA GLU A 78 -12.33 7.16 -4.98
C GLU A 78 -10.92 7.25 -5.57
N ILE A 79 -9.95 7.73 -4.79
CA ILE A 79 -8.55 7.87 -5.19
C ILE A 79 -7.69 6.79 -4.55
N THR A 80 -6.47 6.65 -5.06
CA THR A 80 -5.49 5.71 -4.55
C THR A 80 -4.80 6.26 -3.29
N ASP A 81 -4.75 5.46 -2.21
CA ASP A 81 -4.08 5.82 -0.96
C ASP A 81 -2.63 6.31 -1.14
N ALA A 82 -1.90 5.68 -2.06
CA ALA A 82 -0.50 5.99 -2.34
C ALA A 82 -0.30 7.25 -3.22
N HIS A 83 -1.35 7.72 -3.91
CA HIS A 83 -1.17 8.76 -4.93
C HIS A 83 -2.48 9.47 -5.28
N VAL A 84 -2.55 10.74 -4.90
CA VAL A 84 -3.75 11.58 -4.99
C VAL A 84 -4.29 11.78 -6.41
N LEU A 85 -3.42 11.73 -7.42
CA LEU A 85 -3.80 11.95 -8.83
C LEU A 85 -4.34 10.69 -9.52
N TYR A 86 -4.29 9.51 -8.89
CA TYR A 86 -4.75 8.27 -9.50
C TYR A 86 -6.07 7.82 -8.88
N LYS A 87 -7.01 7.43 -9.73
CA LYS A 87 -8.23 6.75 -9.32
C LYS A 87 -7.91 5.46 -8.57
N LYS A 88 -8.84 4.99 -7.76
CA LYS A 88 -8.73 3.68 -7.12
C LYS A 88 -8.74 2.57 -8.15
N CYS A 89 -7.80 1.64 -7.99
CA CYS A 89 -7.60 0.51 -8.89
C CYS A 89 -7.59 -0.80 -8.11
N VAL A 90 -8.03 -1.88 -8.76
CA VAL A 90 -7.86 -3.22 -8.20
C VAL A 90 -6.36 -3.49 -8.04
N VAL A 91 -5.99 -3.99 -6.86
CA VAL A 91 -4.63 -4.44 -6.59
C VAL A 91 -4.63 -5.93 -6.88
N ALA A 92 -3.76 -6.37 -7.78
CA ALA A 92 -3.51 -7.79 -7.99
C ALA A 92 -2.92 -8.38 -6.69
N THR A 93 -3.77 -8.97 -5.85
CA THR A 93 -3.37 -9.70 -4.65
C THR A 93 -3.70 -11.17 -4.83
N PRO A 94 -2.80 -12.09 -4.43
CA PRO A 94 -3.12 -13.51 -4.41
C PRO A 94 -4.41 -13.72 -3.61
N LYS A 95 -5.38 -14.42 -4.20
CA LYS A 95 -6.56 -14.85 -3.43
C LYS A 95 -6.08 -15.80 -2.32
N PRO A 96 -6.64 -15.74 -1.10
CA PRO A 96 -6.41 -16.78 -0.12
C PRO A 96 -6.86 -18.11 -0.74
N ILE A 97 -5.93 -19.06 -0.86
CA ILE A 97 -6.27 -20.39 -1.36
C ILE A 97 -7.13 -21.06 -0.28
N ASP A 98 -8.40 -21.32 -0.58
CA ASP A 98 -9.26 -22.13 0.27
C ASP A 98 -8.74 -23.58 0.29
N ASP A 99 -8.55 -24.14 1.48
CA ASP A 99 -8.01 -25.49 1.72
C ASP A 99 -8.80 -26.59 0.98
N ALA A 100 -10.07 -26.32 0.62
CA ALA A 100 -10.91 -27.21 -0.17
C ALA A 100 -10.39 -27.45 -1.61
N VAL A 101 -9.64 -26.51 -2.21
CA VAL A 101 -9.15 -26.58 -3.59
C VAL A 101 -7.94 -27.53 -3.72
N ARG A 102 -7.19 -27.74 -2.62
CA ARG A 102 -5.95 -28.54 -2.61
C ARG A 102 -6.16 -30.01 -2.99
N ARG A 103 -7.39 -30.55 -2.88
CA ARG A 103 -7.67 -31.95 -3.19
C ARG A 103 -7.96 -32.24 -4.67
N LYS A 104 -8.03 -31.24 -5.56
CA LYS A 104 -8.66 -31.44 -6.88
C LYS A 104 -7.78 -31.37 -8.14
N PHE A 105 -6.48 -31.05 -8.09
CA PHE A 105 -5.76 -30.78 -9.35
C PHE A 105 -4.45 -31.57 -9.54
N LEU A 106 -4.58 -32.72 -10.23
CA LEU A 106 -3.53 -33.41 -10.99
C LEU A 106 -3.62 -33.08 -12.49
N LEU A 107 -3.90 -31.81 -12.84
CA LEU A 107 -3.89 -31.31 -14.22
C LEU A 107 -3.35 -29.88 -14.21
N GLU A 108 -2.24 -29.69 -14.93
CA GLU A 108 -1.60 -28.45 -15.41
C GLU A 108 -1.98 -27.12 -14.74
N GLU A 109 -0.99 -26.55 -14.03
CA GLU A 109 -0.76 -25.12 -13.72
C GLU A 109 -1.91 -24.15 -14.02
N SER A 110 -3.00 -24.22 -13.26
CA SER A 110 -3.97 -23.12 -13.18
C SER A 110 -3.77 -22.36 -11.87
N ILE A 111 -2.74 -21.50 -11.87
CA ILE A 111 -2.64 -20.42 -10.89
C ILE A 111 -3.93 -19.60 -11.02
N GLU A 112 -4.75 -19.52 -9.96
CA GLU A 112 -5.94 -18.68 -9.94
C GLU A 112 -5.52 -17.24 -10.29
N ARG A 113 -5.88 -16.82 -11.50
CA ARG A 113 -5.45 -15.52 -12.06
C ARG A 113 -5.88 -14.40 -11.13
N ASN A 114 -4.91 -13.62 -10.65
CA ASN A 114 -5.16 -12.27 -10.14
C ASN A 114 -6.01 -11.53 -11.19
N GLU A 115 -7.07 -10.86 -10.76
CA GLU A 115 -7.84 -10.00 -11.67
C GLU A 115 -6.90 -8.93 -12.25
N ALA A 116 -6.82 -8.87 -13.57
CA ALA A 116 -5.97 -7.90 -14.24
C ALA A 116 -6.53 -6.50 -13.99
N PRO A 117 -5.74 -5.56 -13.45
CA PRO A 117 -6.15 -4.15 -13.39
C PRO A 117 -6.41 -3.60 -14.79
N GLY A 118 -7.17 -2.50 -14.87
CA GLY A 118 -7.25 -1.72 -16.10
C GLY A 118 -5.86 -1.29 -16.58
N LEU A 119 -5.66 -1.15 -17.89
CA LEU A 119 -4.37 -0.71 -18.45
C LEU A 119 -3.99 0.71 -17.99
N ASP A 120 -4.97 1.52 -17.64
CA ASP A 120 -4.82 2.88 -17.11
C ASP A 120 -4.54 2.91 -15.59
N CYS A 121 -4.54 1.75 -14.94
CA CYS A 121 -4.21 1.64 -13.52
C CYS A 121 -2.70 1.54 -13.31
N PHE A 122 -2.17 2.37 -12.42
CA PHE A 122 -0.76 2.28 -12.00
C PHE A 122 -0.41 0.90 -11.40
N THR A 123 -1.41 0.18 -10.84
CA THR A 123 -1.25 -1.19 -10.32
C THR A 123 -1.01 -2.24 -11.41
N TYR A 124 -1.25 -1.92 -12.68
CA TYR A 124 -0.96 -2.82 -13.80
C TYR A 124 0.52 -3.19 -13.86
N GLY A 125 1.43 -2.27 -13.50
CA GLY A 125 2.86 -2.57 -13.39
C GLY A 125 3.14 -3.67 -12.35
N TYR A 126 2.41 -3.69 -11.23
CA TYR A 126 2.52 -4.77 -10.23
C TYR A 126 1.98 -6.10 -10.74
N TYR A 127 0.92 -6.06 -11.54
CA TYR A 127 0.40 -7.24 -12.21
C TYR A 127 1.43 -7.83 -13.18
N LEU A 128 2.09 -7.01 -14.00
CA LEU A 128 3.17 -7.48 -14.88
C LEU A 128 4.39 -7.98 -14.10
N ALA A 129 4.77 -7.29 -13.01
CA ALA A 129 5.88 -7.70 -12.16
C ALA A 129 5.67 -9.11 -11.59
N TYR A 130 4.43 -9.50 -11.27
CA TYR A 130 4.12 -10.86 -10.83
C TYR A 130 4.52 -11.92 -11.88
N PHE A 131 4.15 -11.74 -13.15
CA PHE A 131 4.53 -12.69 -14.21
C PHE A 131 6.02 -12.69 -14.45
N TRP A 132 6.64 -11.51 -14.44
CA TRP A 132 8.08 -11.39 -14.63
C TRP A 132 8.85 -12.10 -13.52
N MET A 133 8.54 -11.83 -12.25
CA MET A 133 9.20 -12.43 -11.09
C MET A 133 8.97 -13.94 -10.94
N ASN A 134 7.86 -14.46 -11.49
CA ASN A 134 7.56 -15.89 -11.46
C ASN A 134 7.97 -16.62 -12.76
N ASN A 135 8.46 -15.91 -13.77
CA ASN A 135 9.00 -16.54 -14.98
C ASN A 135 10.28 -17.32 -14.66
N ARG A 136 10.35 -18.58 -15.12
CA ARG A 136 11.50 -19.47 -14.88
C ARG A 136 12.84 -18.85 -15.28
N MET A 137 12.94 -18.26 -16.48
CA MET A 137 14.19 -17.66 -16.96
C MET A 137 14.59 -16.46 -16.09
N THR A 138 13.63 -15.67 -15.64
CA THR A 138 13.90 -14.54 -14.72
C THR A 138 14.41 -15.04 -13.37
N ARG A 139 13.78 -16.08 -12.80
CA ARG A 139 14.19 -16.66 -11.53
C ARG A 139 15.58 -17.30 -11.60
N ASP A 140 15.87 -18.00 -12.70
CA ASP A 140 17.18 -18.60 -12.97
C ASP A 140 18.24 -17.49 -13.09
N ALA A 141 17.96 -16.41 -13.83
CA ALA A 141 18.85 -15.27 -13.99
C ALA A 141 19.10 -14.50 -12.67
N LEU A 142 18.10 -14.42 -11.78
CA LEU A 142 18.23 -13.83 -10.45
C LEU A 142 18.89 -14.78 -9.43
N GLY A 143 19.23 -16.01 -9.82
CA GLY A 143 19.87 -17.01 -8.94
C GLY A 143 18.95 -17.57 -7.87
N ILE A 144 17.63 -17.53 -8.08
CA ILE A 144 16.65 -18.09 -7.13
C ILE A 144 16.71 -19.62 -7.21
N LYS A 145 17.31 -20.23 -6.19
CA LYS A 145 17.48 -21.69 -6.12
C LYS A 145 16.11 -22.38 -6.00
N GLY A 146 15.88 -23.39 -6.83
CA GLY A 146 14.69 -24.24 -6.75
C GLY A 146 14.48 -24.78 -5.33
N GLY A 147 13.23 -24.72 -4.84
CA GLY A 147 12.86 -25.17 -3.50
C GLY A 147 13.07 -24.14 -2.37
N THR A 148 13.72 -23.00 -2.61
CA THR A 148 13.91 -21.97 -1.56
C THR A 148 12.70 -21.03 -1.43
N VAL A 149 12.15 -20.61 -2.57
CA VAL A 149 10.94 -19.80 -2.67
C VAL A 149 10.05 -20.50 -3.70
N GLY A 150 8.80 -20.78 -3.34
CA GLY A 150 7.80 -21.28 -4.30
C GLY A 150 7.39 -20.16 -5.25
N GLU A 151 6.29 -19.50 -4.92
CA GLU A 151 5.78 -18.35 -5.66
C GLU A 151 6.31 -17.03 -5.08
N TRP A 152 6.66 -16.10 -5.97
CA TRP A 152 6.90 -14.71 -5.59
C TRP A 152 5.58 -13.95 -5.56
N VAL A 153 5.34 -13.22 -4.47
CA VAL A 153 4.22 -12.31 -4.30
C VAL A 153 4.75 -10.96 -3.82
N ARG A 154 4.18 -9.85 -4.30
CA ARG A 154 4.68 -8.50 -4.00
C ARG A 154 4.61 -8.15 -2.52
N CYS A 155 3.48 -8.44 -1.90
CA CYS A 155 3.23 -8.22 -0.48
C CYS A 155 2.70 -9.50 0.15
N LYS A 156 3.41 -10.04 1.14
CA LYS A 156 2.87 -11.07 2.03
C LYS A 156 2.06 -10.34 3.11
N LYS A 157 0.82 -10.76 3.30
CA LYS A 157 0.02 -10.33 4.46
C LYS A 157 0.45 -11.13 5.69
#